data_AF-A0A924K201-F1
#
_entry.id   AF-A0A924K201-F1
#
_cell.length_a   1.000
_cell.length_b   1.000
_cell.length_c   1.000
_cell.angle_alpha   90.00
_cell.angle_beta   90.00
_cell.angle_gamma   90.00
#
_symmetry.space_group_name_H-M   'P 1'
#
loop_
_entity.id
_entity.type
_entity.pdbx_description
1 polymer ?
#
loop_
_entity_poly.entity_id
_entity_poly.type
_entity_poly.pdbx_seq_one_letter_code
_entity_poly.pdbx_strand_id
1 'polypeptide(L)'
;MELQAARQIIDTLAQGIHPVTGEAMPDDSPYNAPPVIRALVAVSQALQAPPKIPVKILPVNAGKPWSDEDDQALVVAFDAGADTKTLMQRLGRTRFSVEARLVKLGKIEVKGGAVPFRTKAA
;
A
#
# COMPACT_ATOMS: atom_id res chain seq x y z
N MET A 1 10.61 -20.25 -11.37
CA MET A 1 10.25 -19.59 -12.65
C MET A 1 10.26 -18.09 -12.43
N GLU A 2 10.89 -17.32 -13.32
CA GLU A 2 10.78 -15.85 -13.32
C GLU A 2 9.41 -15.43 -13.87
N LEU A 3 8.84 -14.33 -13.35
CA LEU A 3 7.53 -13.82 -13.79
C LEU A 3 7.48 -13.52 -15.29
N GLN A 4 8.62 -13.10 -15.86
CA GLN A 4 8.78 -12.86 -17.29
C GLN A 4 8.56 -14.15 -18.10
N ALA A 5 9.15 -15.28 -17.67
CA ALA A 5 9.02 -16.57 -18.32
C ALA A 5 7.58 -17.13 -18.19
N ALA A 6 6.95 -16.97 -17.02
CA ALA A 6 5.54 -17.36 -16.84
C ALA A 6 4.61 -16.58 -17.76
N ARG A 7 4.85 -15.28 -17.94
CA ARG A 7 4.09 -14.46 -18.89
C ARG A 7 4.25 -14.94 -20.33
N GLN A 8 5.47 -15.24 -20.76
CA GLN A 8 5.72 -15.74 -22.11
C GLN A 8 4.93 -17.04 -22.38
N ILE A 9 4.93 -17.97 -21.43
CA ILE A 9 4.14 -19.21 -21.54
C ILE A 9 2.65 -18.91 -21.71
N ILE A 10 2.11 -17.97 -20.92
CA ILE A 10 0.69 -17.57 -20.99
C ILE A 10 0.35 -16.89 -22.31
N ASP A 11 1.24 -16.01 -22.82
CA ASP A 11 1.08 -15.35 -24.12
C ASP A 11 1.07 -16.39 -25.26
N THR A 12 1.96 -17.39 -25.21
CA THR A 12 2.02 -18.49 -26.18
C THR A 12 0.75 -19.35 -26.14
N LEU A 13 0.24 -19.66 -24.95
CA LEU A 13 -1.03 -20.39 -24.80
C LEU A 13 -2.23 -19.58 -25.32
N ALA A 14 -2.26 -18.27 -25.10
CA ALA A 14 -3.33 -17.39 -25.59
C ALA A 14 -3.37 -17.29 -27.12
N GLN A 15 -2.24 -17.55 -27.78
CA GLN A 15 -2.13 -17.64 -29.24
C GLN A 15 -2.51 -19.02 -29.80
N GLY A 16 -2.87 -19.98 -28.93
CA GLY A 16 -3.17 -21.35 -29.35
C GLY A 16 -1.91 -22.12 -29.76
N ILE A 17 -0.76 -21.84 -29.15
CA ILE A 17 0.51 -22.50 -29.45
C ILE A 17 0.96 -23.30 -28.22
N HIS A 18 1.49 -24.49 -28.45
CA HIS A 18 2.05 -25.32 -27.39
C HIS A 18 3.38 -24.72 -26.89
N PRO A 19 3.49 -24.33 -25.61
CA PRO A 19 4.61 -23.51 -25.12
C PRO A 19 5.97 -24.23 -25.05
N VAL A 20 5.98 -25.56 -25.19
CA VAL A 20 7.22 -26.36 -25.16
C VAL A 20 7.66 -26.82 -26.56
N THR A 21 6.71 -27.07 -27.47
CA THR A 21 7.01 -27.61 -28.82
C THR A 21 6.91 -26.54 -29.90
N GLY A 22 6.20 -25.44 -29.66
CA GLY A 22 5.99 -24.37 -30.64
C GLY A 22 4.95 -24.70 -31.72
N GLU A 23 4.29 -25.85 -31.62
CA GLU A 23 3.27 -26.28 -32.58
C GLU A 23 1.93 -25.59 -32.33
N ALA A 24 1.16 -25.36 -33.40
CA ALA A 24 -0.21 -24.88 -33.29
C ALA A 24 -1.08 -25.95 -32.64
N MET A 25 -1.90 -25.53 -31.69
CA MET A 25 -2.87 -26.38 -31.01
C MET A 25 -4.04 -26.68 -31.96
N PRO A 26 -4.63 -27.88 -31.89
CA PRO A 26 -5.85 -28.21 -32.63
C PRO A 26 -6.99 -27.23 -32.39
N ASP A 27 -7.88 -27.04 -33.37
CA ASP A 27 -9.00 -26.08 -33.27
C ASP A 27 -9.98 -26.39 -32.13
N ASP A 28 -10.12 -27.66 -31.75
CA ASP A 28 -10.97 -28.12 -30.64
C ASP A 28 -10.29 -28.02 -29.27
N SER A 29 -9.06 -27.52 -29.22
CA SER A 29 -8.31 -27.29 -27.99
C SER A 29 -9.05 -26.31 -27.06
N PRO A 30 -9.11 -26.59 -25.74
CA PRO A 30 -9.75 -25.69 -24.77
C PRO A 30 -9.05 -24.32 -24.68
N TYR A 31 -7.79 -24.22 -25.09
CA TYR A 31 -7.04 -22.96 -25.12
C TYR A 31 -7.50 -22.02 -26.24
N ASN A 32 -8.14 -22.55 -27.29
CA ASN A 32 -8.70 -21.77 -28.39
C ASN A 32 -10.12 -21.25 -28.07
N ALA A 33 -10.72 -21.67 -26.94
CA ALA A 33 -12.03 -21.18 -26.53
C ALA A 33 -11.96 -19.68 -26.18
N PRO A 34 -12.86 -18.82 -26.72
CA PRO A 34 -12.81 -17.37 -26.49
C PRO A 34 -12.76 -16.93 -25.01
N PRO A 35 -13.48 -17.57 -24.06
CA PRO A 35 -13.36 -17.23 -22.64
C PRO A 35 -11.97 -17.51 -22.06
N VAL A 36 -11.33 -18.60 -22.51
CA VAL A 36 -9.99 -19.01 -22.04
C VAL A 36 -8.94 -18.05 -22.58
N ILE A 37 -8.99 -17.71 -23.87
CA ILE A 37 -8.11 -16.70 -24.48
C ILE A 37 -8.20 -15.37 -23.71
N ARG A 38 -9.42 -14.89 -23.43
CA ARG A 38 -9.62 -13.65 -22.67
C ARG A 38 -9.03 -13.72 -21.26
N ALA A 39 -9.20 -14.86 -20.58
CA ALA A 39 -8.63 -15.06 -19.25
C ALA A 39 -7.10 -15.04 -19.29
N LEU A 40 -6.49 -15.75 -20.24
CA LEU A 40 -5.02 -15.78 -20.41
C LEU A 40 -4.46 -14.40 -20.74
N VAL A 41 -5.10 -13.66 -21.64
CA VAL A 41 -4.71 -12.28 -21.99
C VAL A 41 -4.81 -11.36 -20.76
N ALA A 42 -5.87 -11.46 -19.97
CA ALA A 42 -6.04 -10.67 -18.75
C ALA A 42 -4.93 -10.96 -17.72
N VAL A 43 -4.56 -12.22 -17.55
CA VAL A 43 -3.46 -12.61 -16.66
C VAL A 43 -2.12 -12.10 -17.18
N SER A 44 -1.83 -12.24 -18.47
CA SER A 44 -0.58 -11.70 -19.06
C SER A 44 -0.44 -10.19 -18.84
N GLN A 45 -1.53 -9.43 -19.02
CA GLN A 45 -1.55 -8.00 -18.74
C GLN A 45 -1.32 -7.69 -17.26
N ALA A 46 -1.91 -8.48 -16.35
CA ALA A 46 -1.70 -8.31 -14.91
C ALA A 46 -0.25 -8.61 -14.50
N LEU A 47 0.42 -9.55 -15.18
CA LEU A 47 1.83 -9.86 -14.97
C LEU A 47 2.78 -8.78 -15.51
N GLN A 48 2.34 -7.97 -16.50
CA GLN A 48 3.09 -6.81 -16.98
C GLN A 48 2.99 -5.60 -16.07
N ALA A 49 1.84 -5.43 -15.42
CA ALA A 49 1.61 -4.27 -14.58
C ALA A 49 2.59 -4.32 -13.39
N PRO A 50 3.35 -3.24 -13.12
CA PRO A 50 4.06 -3.15 -11.86
C PRO A 50 3.06 -3.32 -10.73
N PRO A 51 3.44 -3.95 -9.60
CA PRO A 51 2.54 -4.07 -8.46
C PRO A 51 1.98 -2.68 -8.18
N LYS A 52 0.65 -2.56 -8.13
CA LYS A 52 0.00 -1.31 -7.71
C LYS A 52 0.35 -1.10 -6.25
N ILE A 53 1.50 -0.47 -6.01
CA ILE A 53 1.85 0.02 -4.69
C ILE A 53 0.80 1.09 -4.41
N PRO A 54 -0.09 0.89 -3.42
CA PRO A 54 -1.06 1.91 -3.09
C PRO A 54 -0.26 3.18 -2.76
N VAL A 55 -0.47 4.23 -3.56
CA VAL A 55 0.14 5.54 -3.30
C VAL A 55 -0.36 5.94 -1.92
N LYS A 56 0.56 5.97 -0.96
CA LYS A 56 0.22 6.26 0.44
C LYS A 56 -0.20 7.72 0.49
N ILE A 57 -1.49 8.01 0.55
CA ILE A 57 -1.99 9.37 0.72
C ILE A 57 -1.58 9.79 2.14
N LEU A 58 -0.59 10.68 2.24
CA LEU A 58 -0.16 11.20 3.52
C LEU A 58 -1.16 12.26 4.02
N PRO A 59 -1.42 12.30 5.35
CA PRO A 59 -2.17 13.41 5.95
C PRO A 59 -1.53 14.77 5.62
N VAL A 60 -2.36 15.83 5.56
CA VAL A 60 -1.95 17.18 5.15
C VAL A 60 -0.79 17.78 5.96
N ASN A 61 -0.63 17.36 7.21
CA ASN A 61 0.43 17.81 8.11
C ASN A 61 1.46 16.71 8.41
N ALA A 62 1.55 15.65 7.61
CA ALA A 62 2.62 14.67 7.73
C ALA A 62 4.00 15.34 7.53
N GLY A 63 4.91 15.15 8.48
CA GLY A 63 6.27 15.69 8.42
C GLY A 63 6.44 17.17 8.77
N LYS A 64 5.36 17.95 8.86
CA LYS A 64 5.43 19.35 9.32
C LYS A 64 5.88 19.43 10.79
N PRO A 65 6.52 20.52 11.25
CA PRO A 65 6.74 20.75 12.67
C PRO A 65 5.39 20.90 13.42
N TRP A 66 5.37 20.62 14.72
CA TRP A 66 4.23 20.93 15.60
C TRP A 66 4.27 22.40 15.98
N SER A 67 3.16 23.12 15.82
CA SER A 67 3.01 24.47 16.35
C SER A 67 2.39 24.45 17.74
N ASP A 68 2.46 25.59 18.44
CA ASP A 68 1.86 25.73 19.77
C ASP A 68 0.33 25.60 19.71
N GLU A 69 -0.29 26.02 18.60
CA GLU A 69 -1.73 25.84 18.36
C GLU A 69 -2.10 24.36 18.16
N ASP A 70 -1.31 23.61 17.40
CA ASP A 70 -1.50 22.16 17.22
C ASP A 70 -1.40 21.42 18.55
N ASP A 71 -0.45 21.82 19.41
CA ASP A 71 -0.28 21.26 20.75
C ASP A 71 -1.47 21.56 21.65
N GLN A 72 -1.92 22.82 21.67
CA GLN A 72 -3.08 23.21 22.47
C GLN A 72 -4.33 22.47 22.01
N ALA A 73 -4.54 22.35 20.70
CA ALA A 73 -5.67 21.61 20.12
C ALA A 73 -5.60 20.11 20.46
N LEU A 74 -4.40 19.52 20.42
CA LEU A 74 -4.17 18.13 20.80
C LEU A 74 -4.51 17.89 22.28
N VAL A 75 -4.02 18.75 23.17
CA VAL A 75 -4.24 18.65 24.63
C VAL A 75 -5.72 18.78 24.96
N VAL A 76 -6.38 19.81 24.43
CA VAL A 76 -7.81 20.05 24.68
C VAL A 76 -8.66 18.87 24.20
N ALA A 77 -8.39 18.36 23.00
CA ALA A 77 -9.15 17.24 22.46
C ALA A 77 -8.88 15.93 23.21
N PHE A 78 -7.62 15.68 23.60
CA PHE A 78 -7.26 14.49 24.38
C PHE A 78 -7.89 14.51 25.77
N ASP A 79 -7.84 15.65 26.47
CA ASP A 79 -8.45 15.82 27.79
C ASP A 79 -9.98 15.74 27.75
N ALA A 80 -10.60 16.10 26.61
CA ALA A 80 -12.00 15.87 26.34
C ALA A 80 -12.36 14.40 26.01
N GLY A 81 -11.37 13.48 26.06
CA GLY A 81 -11.57 12.05 25.82
C GLY A 81 -11.65 11.66 24.35
N ALA A 82 -11.18 12.50 23.42
CA ALA A 82 -11.18 12.15 22.00
C ALA A 82 -10.27 10.96 21.72
N ASP A 83 -10.74 10.02 20.91
CA ASP A 83 -9.92 8.88 20.50
C ASP A 83 -8.79 9.28 19.53
N THR A 84 -7.78 8.42 19.41
CA THR A 84 -6.61 8.67 18.56
C THR A 84 -7.00 8.93 17.09
N LYS A 85 -8.05 8.28 16.58
CA LYS A 85 -8.51 8.45 15.20
C LYS A 85 -9.04 9.87 14.97
N THR A 86 -9.81 10.39 15.93
CA THR A 86 -10.35 11.74 15.92
C THR A 86 -9.24 12.78 15.96
N LEU A 87 -8.23 12.57 16.81
CA LEU A 87 -7.05 13.44 16.89
C LEU A 87 -6.27 13.47 15.57
N MET A 88 -6.04 12.31 14.94
CA MET A 88 -5.38 12.21 13.64
C MET A 88 -6.12 12.99 12.54
N GLN A 89 -7.45 12.84 12.48
CA GLN A 89 -8.28 13.49 11.47
C GLN A 89 -8.29 15.01 11.66
N ARG A 90 -8.49 15.48 12.90
CA ARG A 90 -8.55 16.91 13.21
C ARG A 90 -7.23 17.63 12.93
N LEU A 91 -6.11 17.04 13.35
CA LEU A 91 -4.78 17.65 13.21
C LEU A 91 -4.15 17.35 11.85
N GLY A 92 -4.74 16.46 11.05
CA GLY A 92 -4.17 16.02 9.79
C GLY A 92 -2.81 15.36 9.97
N ARG A 93 -2.64 14.56 11.04
CA ARG A 93 -1.38 13.92 11.43
C ARG A 93 -1.50 12.40 11.40
N THR A 94 -0.36 11.71 11.32
CA THR A 94 -0.33 10.26 11.45
C THR A 94 -0.52 9.85 12.91
N ARG A 95 -1.02 8.63 13.13
CA ARG A 95 -1.18 8.03 14.47
C ARG A 95 0.08 8.17 15.32
N PHE A 96 1.21 7.76 14.73
CA PHE A 96 2.51 7.82 15.38
C PHE A 96 2.92 9.24 15.78
N SER A 97 2.65 10.23 14.92
CA SER A 97 2.98 11.62 15.23
C SER A 97 2.17 12.15 16.42
N VAL A 98 0.88 11.81 16.47
CA VAL A 98 -0.02 12.16 17.59
C VAL A 98 0.42 11.47 18.88
N GLU A 99 0.64 10.16 18.86
CA GLU A 99 1.08 9.38 20.03
C GLU A 99 2.42 9.89 20.56
N ALA A 100 3.40 10.11 19.68
CA ALA A 100 4.70 10.65 20.06
C ALA A 100 4.59 12.06 20.68
N ARG A 101 3.67 12.90 20.18
CA ARG A 101 3.46 14.22 20.75
C ARG A 101 2.78 14.15 22.11
N LEU A 102 1.78 13.28 22.29
CA LEU A 102 1.14 13.05 23.59
C LEU A 102 2.15 12.57 24.65
N VAL A 103 3.10 11.71 24.27
CA VAL A 103 4.22 11.32 25.15
C VAL A 103 5.09 12.53 25.51
N LYS A 104 5.48 13.33 24.51
CA LYS A 104 6.32 14.53 24.73
C LYS A 104 5.62 15.58 25.62
N LEU A 105 4.29 15.66 25.55
CA LEU A 105 3.45 16.52 26.38
C LEU A 105 3.08 15.87 27.74
N GLY A 106 3.55 14.66 28.03
CA GLY A 106 3.30 13.97 29.29
C GLY A 106 1.87 13.46 29.49
N LYS A 107 1.07 13.38 28.41
CA LYS A 107 -0.33 12.94 28.45
C LYS A 107 -0.48 11.41 28.49
N ILE A 108 0.50 10.68 27.97
CA ILE A 108 0.53 9.21 27.97
C ILE A 108 1.95 8.69 28.21
N GLU A 109 2.06 7.50 28.80
CA GLU A 109 3.33 6.80 28.96
C GLU A 109 3.58 5.83 27.79
N VAL A 110 4.86 5.65 27.44
CA VAL A 110 5.26 4.67 26.42
C VAL A 110 5.24 3.27 27.04
N LYS A 111 4.19 2.48 26.77
CA LYS A 111 4.26 1.03 27.03
C LYS A 111 5.11 0.37 25.94
N GLY A 112 6.34 -0.04 26.29
CA GLY A 112 7.16 -0.92 25.44
C GLY A 112 8.50 -0.36 24.93
N GLY A 113 9.17 0.54 25.66
CA GLY A 113 10.63 0.70 25.55
C GLY A 113 11.21 1.16 24.21
N ALA A 114 10.44 1.79 23.33
CA ALA A 114 10.97 2.39 22.10
C ALA A 114 10.69 3.90 22.09
N VAL A 115 11.72 4.71 22.35
CA VAL A 115 11.66 6.16 22.14
C VAL A 115 11.97 6.44 20.67
N PRO A 116 11.15 7.20 19.91
CA PRO A 116 11.16 7.19 18.45
C PRO A 116 12.07 8.25 17.80
N PHE A 117 13.11 8.72 18.49
CA PHE A 117 13.93 9.81 17.96
C PHE A 117 14.94 9.32 16.91
N ARG A 118 14.50 9.30 15.65
CA ARG A 118 15.37 9.60 14.51
C ARG A 118 14.79 10.81 13.77
N THR A 119 15.06 12.01 14.28
CA THR A 119 15.00 13.23 13.47
C THR A 119 16.08 13.13 12.40
N LYS A 120 15.71 13.13 11.12
CA LYS A 120 16.67 13.45 10.05
C LYS A 120 16.96 14.95 10.15
N ALA A 121 18.23 15.29 10.21
CA ALA A 121 18.73 16.65 10.06
C ALA A 121 18.49 17.14 8.62
N ALA A 122 17.92 18.33 8.48
CA ALA A 122 18.18 19.36 7.46
C ALA A 122 17.35 20.60 7.80
#